data_AF-A0A853F4I7-F1
#
_entry.id   AF-A0A853F4I7-F1
#
_cell.length_a   1.000
_cell.length_b   1.000
_cell.length_c   1.000
_cell.angle_alpha   90.00
_cell.angle_beta   90.00
_cell.angle_gamma   90.00
#
_symmetry.space_group_name_H-M   'P 1'
#
loop_
_entity.id
_entity.type
_entity.pdbx_description
1 polymer ?
#
loop_
_entity_poly.entity_id
_entity_poly.type
_entity_poly.pdbx_seq_one_letter_code
_entity_poly.pdbx_strand_id
1 'polypeptide(L)'
;MAIDVTSNRVQVQASSTVRKYDFNFRVFQDTDLEVYLVNRSDATTELQRLSTDYRVVLTATTVGSVQAFNNGSITFTKDLTDDFDVLILRKVPAKQDLVLHINSNFDEEGIEAALDKLTILVQQIEELTNRSLKIALGAQVTNLHFLLAHKVWMEFCW
;
A
#
# COMPACT_ATOMS: atom_id res chain seq x y z
N MET A 1 -19.81 2.54 4.79
CA MET A 1 -18.52 1.92 5.19
C MET A 1 -17.42 2.92 4.88
N ALA A 2 -17.00 3.70 5.87
CA ALA A 2 -15.98 4.73 5.71
C ALA A 2 -14.63 4.21 6.22
N ILE A 3 -13.55 4.60 5.56
CA ILE A 3 -12.20 4.43 6.10
C ILE A 3 -12.04 5.52 7.17
N ASP A 4 -12.10 5.14 8.44
CA ASP A 4 -12.00 6.05 9.59
C ASP A 4 -10.59 6.08 10.20
N VAL A 5 -9.70 5.19 9.73
CA VAL A 5 -8.31 5.10 10.19
C VAL A 5 -7.38 5.68 9.12
N THR A 6 -6.61 6.70 9.50
CA THR A 6 -5.64 7.38 8.62
C THR A 6 -4.28 6.67 8.57
N SER A 7 -4.06 5.68 9.43
CA SER A 7 -2.80 4.95 9.45
C SER A 7 -2.70 3.93 8.31
N ASN A 8 -1.69 4.07 7.46
CA ASN A 8 -1.36 3.14 6.37
C ASN A 8 -0.27 2.12 6.75
N ARG A 9 0.29 2.23 7.96
CA ARG A 9 1.40 1.40 8.42
C ARG A 9 1.34 1.18 9.92
N VAL A 10 1.95 0.10 10.37
CA VAL A 10 2.17 -0.23 11.78
C VAL A 10 3.64 -0.60 11.94
N GLN A 11 4.32 -0.03 12.94
CA GLN A 11 5.69 -0.39 13.28
C GLN A 11 5.74 -0.79 14.76
N VAL A 12 6.23 -1.98 15.05
CA VAL A 12 6.28 -2.56 16.40
C VAL A 12 7.65 -3.20 16.60
N GLN A 13 8.22 -3.08 17.80
CA GLN A 13 9.48 -3.73 18.13
C GLN A 13 9.32 -5.25 18.07
N ALA A 14 10.26 -5.92 17.42
CA ALA A 14 10.27 -7.38 17.38
C ALA A 14 10.67 -7.95 18.74
N SER A 15 10.22 -9.16 19.03
CA SER A 15 10.66 -9.93 20.19
C SER A 15 11.01 -11.36 19.82
N SER A 16 12.05 -11.89 20.48
CA SER A 16 12.48 -13.29 20.46
C SER A 16 11.45 -14.30 20.99
N THR A 17 10.38 -13.82 21.62
CA THR A 17 9.29 -14.67 22.17
C THR A 17 7.96 -14.48 21.45
N VAL A 18 7.84 -13.44 20.62
CA VAL A 18 6.58 -13.06 19.96
C VAL A 18 6.76 -13.15 18.45
N ARG A 19 5.99 -14.04 17.83
CA ARG A 19 5.95 -14.19 16.37
C ARG A 19 4.76 -13.51 15.71
N LYS A 20 3.76 -13.14 16.51
CA LYS A 20 2.49 -12.60 16.02
C LYS A 20 2.42 -11.09 16.23
N TYR A 21 2.11 -10.36 15.17
CA TYR A 21 1.99 -8.90 15.18
C TYR A 21 0.66 -8.50 14.55
N ASP A 22 -0.14 -7.74 15.27
CA ASP A 22 -1.47 -7.31 14.82
C ASP A 22 -1.40 -5.97 14.05
N PHE A 23 -2.31 -5.78 13.10
CA PHE A 23 -2.51 -4.52 12.39
C PHE A 23 -4.00 -4.13 12.37
N ASN A 24 -4.27 -2.82 12.32
CA ASN A 24 -5.60 -2.24 12.54
C ASN A 24 -6.08 -1.34 11.38
N PHE A 25 -5.64 -1.63 10.16
CA PHE A 25 -6.10 -0.94 8.96
C PHE A 25 -6.73 -1.91 7.97
N ARG A 26 -7.58 -1.37 7.08
CA ARG A 26 -8.34 -2.15 6.11
C ARG A 26 -7.48 -2.64 4.94
N VAL A 27 -7.65 -3.92 4.59
CA VAL A 27 -7.14 -4.61 3.39
C VAL A 27 -8.26 -5.40 2.71
N PHE A 28 -8.03 -5.88 1.49
CA PHE A 28 -9.01 -6.70 0.75
C PHE A 28 -8.58 -8.17 0.64
N GLN A 29 -7.28 -8.43 0.66
CA GLN A 29 -6.68 -9.76 0.61
C GLN A 29 -5.35 -9.79 1.37
N ASP A 30 -4.82 -10.99 1.61
CA ASP A 30 -3.56 -11.20 2.33
C ASP A 30 -2.33 -10.65 1.60
N THR A 31 -2.39 -10.60 0.27
CA THR A 31 -1.34 -10.04 -0.60
C THR A 31 -1.29 -8.52 -0.62
N ASP A 32 -2.24 -7.80 0.00
CA ASP A 32 -2.27 -6.33 0.05
C ASP A 32 -1.31 -5.75 1.12
N LEU A 33 -0.36 -6.54 1.59
CA LEU A 33 0.57 -6.20 2.66
C LEU A 33 2.02 -6.36 2.20
N GLU A 34 2.85 -5.38 2.52
CA GLU A 34 4.29 -5.53 2.57
C GLU A 34 4.77 -5.53 4.01
N VAL A 35 5.62 -6.50 4.34
CA VAL A 35 6.22 -6.63 5.66
C VAL A 35 7.72 -6.45 5.53
N TYR A 36 8.27 -5.56 6.35
CA TYR A 36 9.70 -5.30 6.43
C TYR A 36 10.20 -5.58 7.84
N LEU A 37 11.42 -6.09 7.94
CA LEU A 37 12.21 -5.98 9.16
C LEU A 37 13.10 -4.75 9.03
N VAL A 38 13.06 -3.88 10.04
CA VAL A 38 13.88 -2.67 10.10
C VAL A 38 14.91 -2.86 11.19
N ASN A 39 16.19 -2.84 10.84
CA ASN A 39 17.26 -2.94 11.83
C ASN A 39 17.34 -1.60 12.59
N ARG A 40 17.27 -1.65 13.92
CA ARG A 40 17.21 -0.43 14.75
C ARG A 40 18.53 0.34 14.79
N SER A 41 19.65 -0.33 14.52
CA SER A 41 20.98 0.28 14.62
C SER A 41 21.35 1.13 13.40
N ASP A 42 20.96 0.71 12.21
CA ASP A 42 21.36 1.33 10.94
C ASP A 42 20.17 1.73 10.05
N ALA A 43 18.93 1.47 10.49
CA ALA A 43 17.69 1.72 9.77
C ALA A 43 17.59 1.00 8.40
N THR A 44 18.37 -0.06 8.20
CA THR A 44 18.24 -0.89 6.99
C THR A 44 16.93 -1.66 7.00
N THR A 45 16.34 -1.85 5.81
CA THR A 45 15.05 -2.53 5.66
C THR A 45 15.17 -3.80 4.83
N GLU A 46 14.61 -4.91 5.32
CA GLU A 46 14.58 -6.19 4.65
C GLU A 46 13.14 -6.62 4.34
N LEU A 47 12.81 -6.76 3.06
CA LEU A 47 11.48 -7.21 2.62
C LEU A 47 11.29 -8.70 2.92
N GLN A 48 10.21 -9.00 3.64
CA GLN A 48 9.80 -10.36 3.99
C GLN A 48 8.81 -10.90 2.96
N ARG A 49 8.86 -12.21 2.69
CA ARG A 49 8.02 -12.85 1.67
C ARG A 49 6.81 -13.54 2.31
N LEU A 50 5.62 -13.19 1.81
CA LEU A 50 4.38 -13.89 2.15
C LEU A 50 4.52 -15.39 1.83
N SER A 51 3.96 -16.24 2.68
CA SER A 51 4.01 -17.71 2.54
C SER A 51 5.40 -18.34 2.66
N THR A 52 6.48 -17.57 2.82
CA THR A 52 7.80 -18.09 3.19
C THR A 52 8.16 -17.64 4.59
N ASP A 53 8.32 -16.34 4.79
CA ASP A 53 8.83 -15.76 6.04
C ASP A 53 7.71 -15.51 7.05
N TYR A 54 6.52 -15.12 6.57
CA TYR A 54 5.34 -14.90 7.40
C TYR A 54 4.06 -15.46 6.78
N ARG A 55 2.99 -15.49 7.58
CA ARG A 55 1.61 -15.81 7.19
C ARG A 55 0.70 -14.70 7.67
N VAL A 56 -0.39 -14.47 6.95
CA VAL A 56 -1.40 -13.47 7.30
C VAL A 56 -2.67 -14.17 7.74
N VAL A 57 -3.26 -13.69 8.82
CA VAL A 57 -4.60 -14.05 9.25
C VAL A 57 -5.43 -12.77 9.27
N LEU A 58 -6.39 -12.69 8.36
CA LEU A 58 -7.32 -11.57 8.29
C LEU A 58 -8.53 -11.84 9.19
N THR A 59 -8.94 -10.82 9.93
CA THR A 59 -10.14 -10.90 10.75
C THR A 59 -11.30 -10.32 9.95
N ALA A 60 -12.19 -11.21 9.54
CA ALA A 60 -13.35 -10.83 8.74
C ALA A 60 -14.40 -10.16 9.64
N THR A 61 -14.76 -8.92 9.32
CA THR A 61 -15.93 -8.25 9.87
C THR A 61 -16.98 -8.22 8.77
N THR A 62 -18.13 -8.84 8.99
CA THR A 62 -19.27 -8.69 8.08
C THR A 62 -19.88 -7.31 8.31
N VAL A 63 -20.01 -6.49 7.27
CA VAL A 63 -20.97 -5.38 7.34
C VAL A 63 -21.81 -5.30 6.08
N GLY A 64 -23.13 -5.35 6.29
CA GLY A 64 -24.08 -5.69 5.23
C GLY A 64 -23.80 -7.09 4.68
N SER A 65 -23.79 -7.22 3.35
CA SER A 65 -23.50 -8.46 2.64
C SER A 65 -22.02 -8.60 2.24
N VAL A 66 -21.14 -7.69 2.69
CA VAL A 66 -19.74 -7.61 2.25
C VAL A 66 -18.81 -7.97 3.40
N GLN A 67 -17.85 -8.86 3.12
CA GLN A 67 -16.75 -9.14 4.04
C GLN A 67 -15.75 -7.99 4.02
N ALA A 68 -15.39 -7.52 5.20
CA ALA A 68 -14.45 -6.43 5.39
C ALA A 68 -13.32 -6.88 6.31
N PHE A 69 -12.08 -6.84 5.82
CA PHE A 69 -10.90 -7.10 6.65
C PHE A 69 -10.33 -5.78 7.14
N ASN A 70 -10.90 -5.28 8.24
CA ASN A 70 -10.48 -3.99 8.83
C ASN A 70 -9.26 -4.11 9.76
N ASN A 71 -8.93 -5.35 10.14
CA ASN A 71 -7.80 -5.69 10.98
C ASN A 71 -7.35 -7.13 10.68
N GLY A 72 -6.18 -7.48 11.17
CA GLY A 72 -5.62 -8.80 11.02
C GLY A 72 -4.32 -8.92 11.78
N SER A 73 -3.62 -10.01 11.53
CA SER A 73 -2.33 -10.28 12.13
C SER A 73 -1.40 -10.98 11.17
N ILE A 74 -0.12 -10.74 11.33
CA ILE A 74 0.93 -11.53 10.69
C ILE A 74 1.59 -12.42 11.72
N THR A 75 1.99 -13.63 11.30
CA THR A 75 2.76 -14.56 12.12
C THR A 75 4.01 -14.96 11.35
N PHE A 76 5.19 -14.72 11.93
CA PHE A 76 6.45 -15.16 11.37
C PHE A 76 6.66 -16.67 11.54
N THR A 77 7.31 -17.28 10.56
CA THR A 77 7.65 -18.72 10.58
C THR A 77 8.84 -19.03 11.50
N LYS A 78 9.72 -18.04 11.73
CA LYS A 78 10.88 -18.11 12.60
C LYS A 78 10.79 -17.05 13.70
N ASP A 79 11.52 -17.26 14.80
CA ASP A 79 11.71 -16.23 15.82
C ASP A 79 12.51 -15.06 15.24
N LEU A 80 12.17 -13.85 15.66
CA LEU A 80 12.89 -12.62 15.34
C LEU A 80 13.84 -12.27 16.49
N THR A 81 14.88 -11.50 16.22
CA THR A 81 15.72 -10.94 17.30
C THR A 81 15.16 -9.59 17.75
N ASP A 82 15.45 -9.21 18.99
CA ASP A 82 14.95 -7.96 19.60
C ASP A 82 15.56 -6.68 18.97
N ASP A 83 16.55 -6.85 18.09
CA ASP A 83 17.26 -5.78 17.38
C ASP A 83 16.47 -5.19 16.20
N PHE A 84 15.40 -5.87 15.77
CA PHE A 84 14.57 -5.44 14.65
C PHE A 84 13.26 -4.80 15.11
N ASP A 85 12.70 -3.95 14.25
CA ASP A 85 11.31 -3.55 14.28
C ASP A 85 10.57 -4.20 13.10
N VAL A 86 9.35 -4.68 13.35
CA VAL A 86 8.43 -5.18 12.33
C VAL A 86 7.64 -4.00 11.79
N LEU A 87 7.82 -3.69 10.50
CA LEU A 87 7.04 -2.69 9.77
C LEU A 87 6.05 -3.38 8.84
N ILE A 88 4.76 -3.20 9.10
CA ILE A 88 3.66 -3.70 8.27
C ILE A 88 3.10 -2.50 7.51
N LEU A 89 3.15 -2.55 6.19
CA LEU A 89 2.67 -1.49 5.30
C LEU A 89 1.60 -2.04 4.37
N ARG A 90 0.52 -1.26 4.19
CA ARG A 90 -0.50 -1.60 3.21
C ARG A 90 -0.05 -1.24 1.80
N LYS A 91 -0.16 -2.21 0.88
CA LYS A 91 0.10 -2.07 -0.55
C LYS A 91 -1.02 -2.73 -1.34
N VAL A 92 -2.10 -1.98 -1.58
CA VAL A 92 -3.20 -2.41 -2.44
C VAL A 92 -2.88 -1.98 -3.88
N PRO A 93 -2.98 -2.86 -4.88
CA PRO A 93 -2.85 -2.46 -6.28
C PRO A 93 -3.89 -1.41 -6.67
N ALA A 94 -3.48 -0.38 -7.43
CA ALA A 94 -4.41 0.62 -7.98
C ALA A 94 -5.21 0.02 -9.14
N LYS A 95 -6.20 -0.82 -8.85
CA LYS A 95 -7.07 -1.51 -9.82
C LYS A 95 -8.55 -1.39 -9.44
N GLN A 96 -9.40 -1.24 -10.46
CA GLN A 96 -10.84 -1.36 -10.36
C GLN A 96 -11.19 -2.80 -10.77
N ASP A 97 -11.80 -3.57 -9.85
CA ASP A 97 -12.25 -4.96 -10.08
C ASP A 97 -13.78 -5.10 -10.06
N LEU A 98 -14.51 -4.00 -9.81
CA LEU A 98 -15.96 -4.02 -9.62
C LEU A 98 -16.66 -4.02 -10.98
N VAL A 99 -17.43 -5.08 -11.25
CA VAL A 99 -18.37 -5.13 -12.36
C VAL A 99 -19.79 -5.17 -11.80
N LEU A 100 -20.56 -4.12 -12.07
CA LEU A 100 -21.96 -4.00 -11.77
C LEU A 100 -22.76 -4.75 -12.84
N HIS A 101 -23.60 -5.69 -12.39
CA HIS A 101 -24.49 -6.41 -13.28
C HIS A 101 -25.79 -5.63 -13.45
N ILE A 102 -26.28 -5.57 -14.70
CA ILE A 102 -27.55 -4.95 -15.06
C ILE A 102 -28.69 -5.67 -14.33
N ASN A 103 -29.16 -5.08 -13.24
CA ASN A 103 -30.23 -5.64 -12.43
C ASN A 103 -31.21 -4.57 -11.95
N SER A 104 -31.05 -3.30 -12.37
CA SER A 104 -31.89 -2.21 -11.89
C SER A 104 -31.98 -1.03 -12.88
N ASN A 105 -32.70 0.02 -12.46
CA ASN A 105 -32.87 1.30 -13.17
C ASN A 105 -31.70 2.29 -12.90
N PHE A 106 -30.55 1.82 -12.42
CA PHE A 106 -29.39 2.66 -12.16
C PHE A 106 -28.52 2.74 -13.42
N ASP A 107 -27.78 3.84 -13.60
CA ASP A 107 -26.79 3.94 -14.67
C ASP A 107 -25.49 3.27 -14.20
N GLU A 108 -25.39 1.95 -14.38
CA GLU A 108 -24.23 1.19 -13.94
C GLU A 108 -22.95 1.58 -14.70
N GLU A 109 -23.06 1.75 -16.03
CA GLU A 109 -21.93 2.09 -16.90
C GLU A 109 -21.36 3.48 -16.56
N GLY A 110 -22.22 4.46 -16.25
CA GLY A 110 -21.79 5.78 -15.81
C GLY A 110 -21.02 5.75 -14.48
N ILE A 111 -21.42 4.88 -13.54
CA ILE A 111 -20.72 4.72 -12.25
C ILE A 111 -19.39 3.99 -12.45
N GLU A 112 -19.36 2.92 -13.22
CA GLU A 112 -18.14 2.19 -13.56
C GLU A 112 -17.12 3.10 -14.23
N ALA A 113 -17.54 3.87 -15.25
CA ALA A 113 -16.67 4.82 -15.92
C ALA A 113 -16.11 5.90 -14.97
N ALA A 114 -16.90 6.34 -13.98
CA ALA A 114 -16.42 7.26 -12.96
C ALA A 114 -15.39 6.61 -12.02
N LEU A 115 -15.60 5.36 -11.62
CA LEU A 115 -14.65 4.59 -10.79
C LEU A 115 -13.35 4.26 -11.55
N ASP A 116 -13.45 3.93 -12.84
CA ASP A 116 -12.31 3.70 -13.72
C ASP A 116 -11.48 4.97 -13.87
N LYS A 117 -12.15 6.11 -14.08
CA LYS A 117 -11.46 7.41 -14.14
C LYS A 117 -10.70 7.72 -12.86
N LEU A 118 -11.27 7.46 -11.69
CA LEU A 118 -10.58 7.65 -10.41
C LEU A 118 -9.36 6.72 -10.30
N THR A 119 -9.50 5.46 -10.70
CA THR A 119 -8.41 4.48 -10.71
C THR A 119 -7.27 4.93 -11.63
N ILE A 120 -7.58 5.41 -12.83
CA ILE A 120 -6.60 5.94 -13.78
C ILE A 120 -5.85 7.14 -13.19
N LEU A 121 -6.56 8.07 -12.53
CA LEU A 121 -5.91 9.22 -11.88
C LEU A 121 -4.95 8.78 -10.76
N VAL A 122 -5.32 7.76 -9.97
CA VAL A 122 -4.43 7.20 -8.94
C VAL A 122 -3.19 6.57 -9.57
N GLN A 123 -3.35 5.78 -10.64
CA GLN A 123 -2.22 5.18 -11.37
C GLN A 123 -1.27 6.24 -11.95
N GLN A 124 -1.81 7.34 -12.47
CA GLN A 124 -1.01 8.48 -12.95
C GLN A 124 -0.22 9.14 -11.82
N ILE A 125 -0.84 9.32 -10.65
CA ILE A 125 -0.17 9.86 -9.46
C ILE A 125 0.93 8.91 -8.96
N GLU A 126 0.68 7.60 -8.95
CA GLU A 126 1.70 6.60 -8.59
C GLU A 126 2.90 6.67 -9.53
N GLU A 127 2.69 6.75 -10.84
CA GLU A 127 3.77 6.88 -11.82
C GLU A 127 4.60 8.15 -11.60
N LEU A 128 3.93 9.29 -11.40
CA LEU A 128 4.60 10.56 -11.09
C LEU A 128 5.40 10.47 -9.78
N THR A 129 4.84 9.82 -8.76
CA THR A 129 5.47 9.67 -7.45
C THR A 129 6.66 8.71 -7.51
N ASN A 130 6.56 7.63 -8.29
CA ASN A 130 7.64 6.66 -8.48
C ASN A 130 8.82 7.24 -9.26
N ARG A 131 8.56 8.21 -10.14
CA ARG A 131 9.59 8.97 -10.88
C ARG A 131 10.06 10.24 -10.16
N SER A 132 9.54 10.52 -8.98
CA SER A 132 9.94 11.69 -8.20
C SER A 132 11.13 11.40 -7.29
N LEU A 133 11.93 12.43 -7.02
CA LEU A 133 12.98 12.36 -6.02
C LEU A 133 12.36 12.45 -4.62
N LYS A 134 12.52 11.40 -3.81
CA LYS A 134 12.05 11.36 -2.41
C LYS A 134 13.19 11.74 -1.48
N ILE A 135 13.03 12.81 -0.71
CA ILE A 135 14.05 13.36 0.19
C ILE A 135 13.53 13.25 1.63
N ALA A 136 14.41 12.93 2.58
CA ALA A 136 14.05 12.88 4.00
C ALA A 136 13.77 14.29 4.57
N LEU A 137 12.91 14.39 5.59
CA LEU A 137 12.45 15.66 6.18
C LEU A 137 13.56 16.59 6.74
N GLY A 138 14.78 16.08 6.92
CA GLY A 138 15.95 16.86 7.35
C GLY A 138 17.12 16.86 6.36
N ALA A 139 16.96 16.23 5.19
CA ALA A 139 18.02 16.17 4.20
C ALA A 139 18.02 17.45 3.35
N GLN A 140 19.19 18.06 3.24
CA GLN A 140 19.40 19.16 2.30
C GLN A 140 19.98 18.60 1.01
N VAL A 141 19.41 19.01 -0.13
CA VAL A 141 19.96 18.67 -1.43
C VAL A 141 20.52 19.92 -2.06
N THR A 142 21.83 19.93 -2.29
CA THR A 142 22.52 20.98 -3.03
C THR A 142 22.89 20.44 -4.42
N ASN A 143 22.89 21.31 -5.44
CA ASN A 143 23.27 20.99 -6.82
C ASN A 143 22.44 19.90 -7.52
N LEU A 144 21.11 19.99 -7.44
CA LEU A 144 20.23 19.21 -8.32
C LEU A 144 20.26 19.75 -9.75
N HIS A 145 20.79 18.97 -10.69
CA HIS A 145 20.76 19.28 -12.11
C HIS A 145 20.01 18.18 -12.86
N PHE A 146 18.93 18.53 -13.55
CA PHE A 146 18.11 17.59 -14.33
C PHE A 146 18.28 17.91 -15.81
N LEU A 147 18.45 16.88 -16.64
CA LEU A 147 18.17 17.01 -18.06
C LEU A 147 16.64 17.06 -18.20
N LEU A 148 16.11 18.16 -18.74
CA LEU A 148 14.68 18.28 -19.01
C LEU A 148 14.25 17.09 -19.90
N ALA A 149 13.46 16.17 -19.35
CA ALA A 149 12.67 15.26 -20.16
C ALA A 149 11.71 16.15 -20.95
N HIS A 150 11.93 16.22 -22.26
CA HIS A 150 11.42 17.32 -23.07
C HIS A 150 9.89 17.43 -22.98
N LYS A 151 9.39 18.67 -22.83
CA LYS A 151 8.04 19.01 -23.26
C LYS A 151 7.99 18.77 -24.76
N VAL A 152 7.09 17.88 -25.17
CA VAL A 152 6.59 17.67 -26.53
C VAL A 152 6.82 18.91 -27.40
N TRP A 153 7.61 18.73 -28.45
CA TRP A 153 7.75 19.65 -29.57
C TRP A 153 6.32 19.97 -30.05
N MET A 154 5.81 21.17 -29.76
CA MET A 154 4.78 21.76 -30.60
C MET A 154 5.52 22.59 -31.63
N GLU A 155 5.46 22.07 -32.85
CA GLU A 155 6.18 22.52 -34.04
C GLU A 155 5.88 23.98 -34.38
N PHE A 156 6.92 24.67 -34.82
CA PHE A 156 6.81 25.86 -35.65
C PHE A 156 6.70 25.38 -37.11
N CYS A 157 5.59 25.68 -37.79
CA CYS A 157 5.52 25.72 -39.25
C CYS A 157 4.45 26.73 -39.68
N TRP A 158 4.96 27.89 -40.13
CA TRP A 158 4.38 29.00 -40.89
C TRP A 158 3.22 29.80 -40.28
#